data_AF-A0A6I2UX57-F1
#
_entry.id   AF-A0A6I2UX57-F1
#
_cell.length_a   1.000
_cell.length_b   1.000
_cell.length_c   1.000
_cell.angle_alpha   90.00
_cell.angle_beta   90.00
_cell.angle_gamma   90.00
#
_symmetry.space_group_name_H-M   'P 1'
#
loop_
_entity.id
_entity.type
_entity.pdbx_description
1 polymer ?
#
loop_
_entity_poly.entity_id
_entity_poly.type
_entity_poly.pdbx_seq_one_letter_code
_entity_poly.pdbx_strand_id
1 'polypeptide(L)'
;MDKKQKEFREGKESVRKMMEEEAEVRRKALYRRVMPKKKGILDMLEVMTKDELDDIRYNLGVKGASKLRKAELAKRLAVEAVRFAQHWFPSINEEEYECFRHLLDHGGQTAEFRDDDERLDYLRALGLVSCGNQDGKLIWYMPKEICEEFRKLDSGTFRSLAELNTETARLAAGCLFFYGYMDYDTLYEKVMSYLDDAQREQISFMDFVGILLNASCWQTTLTATPYGAMYYTLIDPDQLEKERARRDNLDFAPLTYGEVYDAGEADYIRDTPAYKELARFFMEEYSCDVLEAADLVGEVLILLQNDNDIQEAADFLEELGFMKGKRRCEAAVSLLIAFYHTTRLWSLKGHTPEELFAADSSGGGRVIPFDQVRRQKVGRNDPCPCGSGKKYKNCCLRREEQ
;
A
#
# COMPACT_ATOMS: atom_id res chain seq x y z
N MET A 1 -16.63 6.41 -30.11
CA MET A 1 -16.42 5.96 -28.72
C MET A 1 -17.48 4.95 -28.40
N ASP A 2 -17.08 3.79 -27.88
CA ASP A 2 -18.00 2.70 -27.58
C ASP A 2 -18.89 3.00 -26.35
N LYS A 3 -20.08 2.38 -26.27
CA LYS A 3 -20.98 2.56 -25.11
C LYS A 3 -20.33 2.12 -23.79
N LYS A 4 -19.61 0.99 -23.78
CA LYS A 4 -18.95 0.47 -22.57
C LYS A 4 -17.79 1.36 -22.11
N GLN A 5 -17.03 1.90 -23.08
CA GLN A 5 -15.97 2.87 -22.80
C GLN A 5 -16.53 4.17 -22.20
N LYS A 6 -17.69 4.62 -22.71
CA LYS A 6 -18.39 5.77 -22.15
C LYS A 6 -18.84 5.51 -20.72
N GLU A 7 -19.44 4.35 -20.46
CA GLU A 7 -19.86 3.92 -19.12
C GLU A 7 -18.67 3.82 -18.15
N PHE A 8 -17.53 3.29 -18.58
CA PHE A 8 -16.30 3.25 -17.79
C PHE A 8 -15.80 4.66 -17.39
N ARG A 9 -15.74 5.58 -18.36
CA ARG A 9 -15.33 6.97 -18.11
C ARG A 9 -16.32 7.72 -17.21
N GLU A 10 -17.62 7.51 -17.42
CA GLU A 10 -18.69 8.05 -16.55
C GLU A 10 -18.60 7.47 -15.13
N GLY A 11 -18.24 6.19 -14.98
CA GLY A 11 -17.98 5.54 -13.70
C GLY A 11 -16.82 6.18 -12.94
N LYS A 12 -15.68 6.41 -13.61
CA LYS A 12 -14.53 7.14 -13.02
C LYS A 12 -14.92 8.55 -12.57
N GLU A 13 -15.68 9.27 -13.39
CA GLU A 13 -16.18 10.60 -13.03
C GLU A 13 -17.13 10.57 -11.82
N SER A 14 -17.98 9.53 -11.72
CA SER A 14 -18.84 9.32 -10.55
C SER A 14 -18.03 9.08 -9.27
N VAL A 15 -16.99 8.24 -9.31
CA VAL A 15 -16.10 8.00 -8.16
C VAL A 15 -15.41 9.29 -7.74
N ARG A 16 -14.84 10.05 -8.70
CA ARG A 16 -14.21 11.34 -8.42
C ARG A 16 -15.18 12.30 -7.72
N LYS A 17 -16.42 12.37 -8.18
CA LYS A 17 -17.45 13.22 -7.56
C LYS A 17 -17.77 12.79 -6.13
N MET A 18 -17.84 11.48 -5.86
CA MET A 18 -18.03 10.97 -4.49
C MET A 18 -16.87 11.39 -3.59
N MET A 19 -15.62 11.28 -4.05
CA MET A 19 -14.45 11.74 -3.31
C MET A 19 -14.48 13.25 -3.04
N GLU A 20 -14.90 14.07 -4.01
CA GLU A 20 -15.08 15.51 -3.83
C GLU A 20 -16.16 15.84 -2.77
N GLU A 21 -17.27 15.09 -2.76
CA GLU A 21 -18.34 15.23 -1.77
C GLU A 21 -17.85 14.85 -0.35
N GLU A 22 -17.07 13.78 -0.22
CA GLU A 22 -16.46 13.37 1.05
C GLU A 22 -15.42 14.38 1.54
N ALA A 23 -14.56 14.88 0.64
CA ALA A 23 -13.59 15.93 0.94
C ALA A 23 -14.26 17.22 1.42
N GLU A 24 -15.41 17.59 0.83
CA GLU A 24 -16.21 18.73 1.27
C GLU A 24 -16.82 18.52 2.66
N VAL A 25 -17.33 17.31 2.95
CA VAL A 25 -17.85 16.95 4.29
C VAL A 25 -16.74 17.04 5.32
N ARG A 26 -15.57 16.46 5.02
CA ARG A 26 -14.36 16.52 5.84
C ARG A 26 -13.94 17.96 6.11
N ARG A 27 -13.81 18.78 5.06
CA ARG A 27 -13.43 20.21 5.17
C ARG A 27 -14.41 20.95 6.09
N LYS A 28 -15.72 20.81 5.88
CA LYS A 28 -16.74 21.42 6.76
C LYS A 28 -16.58 21.00 8.23
N ALA A 29 -16.22 19.75 8.49
CA ALA A 29 -15.97 19.30 9.86
C ALA A 29 -14.75 20.00 10.47
N LEU A 30 -13.63 20.11 9.75
CA LEU A 30 -12.41 20.83 10.19
C LEU A 30 -12.70 22.28 10.58
N TYR A 31 -13.43 23.02 9.74
CA TYR A 31 -13.74 24.43 9.99
C TYR A 31 -14.79 24.69 11.08
N ARG A 32 -15.49 23.66 11.57
CA ARG A 32 -16.41 23.77 12.73
C ARG A 32 -15.68 23.65 14.06
N ARG A 33 -14.42 23.22 14.06
CA ARG A 33 -13.64 23.02 15.29
C ARG A 33 -13.28 24.34 15.94
N VAL A 34 -13.36 24.35 17.27
CA VAL A 34 -13.09 25.52 18.09
C VAL A 34 -11.60 25.56 18.42
N MET A 35 -10.96 26.70 18.20
CA MET A 35 -9.62 26.95 18.70
C MET A 35 -9.63 27.09 20.23
N PRO A 36 -8.86 26.28 20.97
CA PRO A 36 -8.79 26.41 22.42
C PRO A 36 -8.06 27.70 22.82
N LYS A 37 -8.45 28.30 23.95
CA LYS A 37 -7.86 29.56 24.45
C LYS A 37 -6.38 29.41 24.79
N LYS A 38 -6.00 28.22 25.24
CA LYS A 38 -4.63 27.81 25.54
C LYS A 38 -4.31 26.62 24.63
N LYS A 39 -3.04 26.47 24.33
CA LYS A 39 -2.54 25.40 23.44
C LYS A 39 -1.87 24.27 24.21
N GLY A 40 -2.31 24.00 25.44
CA GLY A 40 -1.89 22.79 26.13
C GLY A 40 -2.59 21.58 25.53
N ILE A 41 -1.97 20.41 25.64
CA ILE A 41 -2.54 19.16 25.12
C ILE A 41 -3.89 18.84 25.77
N LEU A 42 -4.06 19.16 27.06
CA LEU A 42 -5.35 19.01 27.73
C LEU A 42 -6.41 19.97 27.15
N ASP A 43 -6.06 21.23 26.89
CA ASP A 43 -6.98 22.21 26.31
C ASP A 43 -7.45 21.78 24.90
N MET A 44 -6.52 21.21 24.12
CA MET A 44 -6.79 20.61 22.81
C MET A 44 -7.79 19.44 22.91
N LEU A 45 -7.55 18.50 23.83
CA LEU A 45 -8.41 17.31 24.00
C LEU A 45 -9.79 17.68 24.58
N GLU A 46 -9.90 18.71 25.42
CA GLU A 46 -11.17 19.14 26.00
C GLU A 46 -12.15 19.71 24.96
N VAL A 47 -11.66 20.30 23.87
CA VAL A 47 -12.50 20.82 22.78
C VAL A 47 -12.92 19.75 21.75
N MET A 48 -12.28 18.58 21.74
CA MET A 48 -12.65 17.46 20.86
C MET A 48 -13.95 16.78 21.31
N THR A 49 -14.62 16.08 20.41
CA THR A 49 -15.79 15.25 20.74
C THR A 49 -15.38 14.01 21.55
N LYS A 50 -16.34 13.35 22.21
CA LYS A 50 -16.03 12.09 22.92
C LYS A 50 -15.57 11.00 21.95
N ASP A 51 -16.17 10.93 20.77
CA ASP A 51 -15.82 9.92 19.75
C ASP A 51 -14.37 10.12 19.28
N GLU A 52 -13.95 11.35 19.00
CA GLU A 52 -12.55 11.66 18.66
C GLU A 52 -11.57 11.29 19.79
N LEU A 53 -11.96 11.46 21.06
CA LEU A 53 -11.11 11.01 22.17
C LEU A 53 -11.06 9.47 22.26
N ASP A 54 -12.16 8.79 21.95
CA ASP A 54 -12.18 7.32 21.92
C ASP A 54 -11.36 6.76 20.75
N ASP A 55 -11.28 7.47 19.62
CA ASP A 55 -10.37 7.17 18.51
C ASP A 55 -8.90 7.32 18.94
N ILE A 56 -8.54 8.46 19.54
CA ILE A 56 -7.20 8.66 20.11
C ILE A 56 -6.87 7.56 21.13
N ARG A 57 -7.82 7.23 22.02
CA ARG A 57 -7.65 6.14 23.00
C ARG A 57 -7.34 4.81 22.33
N TYR A 58 -8.02 4.50 21.23
CA TYR A 58 -7.81 3.27 20.46
C TYR A 58 -6.42 3.26 19.81
N ASN A 59 -6.07 4.33 19.09
CA ASN A 59 -4.79 4.46 18.37
C ASN A 59 -3.58 4.44 19.30
N LEU A 60 -3.70 5.08 20.47
CA LEU A 60 -2.66 5.06 21.50
C LEU A 60 -2.61 3.75 22.31
N GLY A 61 -3.50 2.79 22.03
CA GLY A 61 -3.55 1.50 22.73
C GLY A 61 -3.94 1.62 24.21
N VAL A 62 -4.64 2.67 24.62
CA VAL A 62 -4.94 2.96 26.04
C VAL A 62 -6.07 2.05 26.54
N LYS A 63 -5.68 1.03 27.32
CA LYS A 63 -6.59 0.05 27.92
C LYS A 63 -7.27 0.59 29.18
N GLY A 64 -8.46 0.09 29.48
CA GLY A 64 -9.20 0.40 30.72
C GLY A 64 -9.85 1.79 30.78
N ALA A 65 -9.80 2.57 29.70
CA ALA A 65 -10.29 3.96 29.66
C ALA A 65 -11.64 4.16 28.94
N SER A 66 -12.22 3.12 28.33
CA SER A 66 -13.44 3.24 27.49
C SER A 66 -14.70 3.68 28.24
N LYS A 67 -14.75 3.46 29.56
CA LYS A 67 -15.88 3.85 30.41
C LYS A 67 -15.73 5.27 30.98
N LEU A 68 -14.59 5.93 30.77
CA LEU A 68 -14.35 7.26 31.31
C LEU A 68 -15.30 8.29 30.70
N ARG A 69 -15.66 9.29 31.51
CA ARG A 69 -16.36 10.47 31.01
C ARG A 69 -15.38 11.33 30.21
N LYS A 70 -15.90 12.15 29.27
CA LYS A 70 -15.08 12.96 28.35
C LYS A 70 -13.93 13.70 29.04
N ALA A 71 -14.20 14.42 30.13
CA ALA A 71 -13.18 15.19 30.85
C ALA A 71 -12.10 14.31 31.53
N GLU A 72 -12.48 13.14 32.06
CA GLU A 72 -11.54 12.19 32.65
C GLU A 72 -10.69 11.49 31.57
N LEU A 73 -11.32 11.17 30.43
CA LEU A 73 -10.65 10.60 29.28
C LEU A 73 -9.63 11.58 28.70
N ALA A 74 -9.99 12.85 28.49
CA ALA A 74 -9.08 13.89 28.01
C ALA A 74 -7.85 14.04 28.92
N LYS A 75 -8.05 14.07 30.26
CA LYS A 75 -6.94 14.10 31.23
C LYS A 75 -6.04 12.88 31.13
N ARG A 76 -6.60 11.69 30.93
CA ARG A 76 -5.80 10.47 30.77
C ARG A 76 -5.00 10.52 29.47
N LEU A 77 -5.65 10.87 28.36
CA LEU A 77 -5.03 10.93 27.04
C LEU A 77 -3.96 12.01 26.93
N ALA A 78 -4.10 13.13 27.65
CA ALA A 78 -3.05 14.16 27.72
C ALA A 78 -1.69 13.59 28.16
N VAL A 79 -1.70 12.67 29.13
CA VAL A 79 -0.46 12.03 29.62
C VAL A 79 0.02 10.96 28.64
N GLU A 80 -0.89 10.14 28.12
CA GLU A 80 -0.51 9.02 27.24
C GLU A 80 -0.06 9.50 25.86
N ALA A 81 -0.61 10.59 25.31
CA ALA A 81 -0.20 11.16 24.03
C ALA A 81 1.25 11.72 24.10
N VAL A 82 1.63 12.38 25.19
CA VAL A 82 3.02 12.83 25.40
C VAL A 82 3.96 11.63 25.50
N ARG A 83 3.59 10.59 26.26
CA ARG A 83 4.37 9.35 26.36
C ARG A 83 4.49 8.67 24.99
N PHE A 84 3.41 8.62 24.23
CA PHE A 84 3.40 8.03 22.90
C PHE A 84 4.33 8.78 21.95
N ALA A 85 4.26 10.10 21.94
CA ALA A 85 5.13 10.96 21.11
C ALA A 85 6.62 10.66 21.32
N GLN A 86 7.06 10.41 22.56
CA GLN A 86 8.45 10.06 22.88
C GLN A 86 8.95 8.79 22.18
N HIS A 87 8.06 7.82 21.95
CA HIS A 87 8.41 6.54 21.30
C HIS A 87 8.09 6.55 19.80
N TRP A 88 7.16 7.42 19.38
CA TRP A 88 6.72 7.52 17.99
C TRP A 88 7.62 8.44 17.16
N PHE A 89 8.14 9.53 17.73
CA PHE A 89 9.01 10.46 16.98
C PHE A 89 10.25 9.79 16.34
N PRO A 90 10.95 8.85 16.98
CA PRO A 90 12.08 8.18 16.34
C PRO A 90 11.76 7.42 15.05
N SER A 91 10.49 7.05 14.80
CA SER A 91 10.06 6.30 13.60
C SER A 91 9.47 7.18 12.48
N ILE A 92 9.51 8.50 12.61
CA ILE A 92 8.94 9.40 11.60
C ILE A 92 9.80 9.46 10.34
N ASN A 93 9.17 9.67 9.20
CA ASN A 93 9.84 9.94 7.94
C ASN A 93 10.22 11.43 7.82
N GLU A 94 10.92 11.78 6.73
CA GLU A 94 11.41 13.13 6.48
C GLU A 94 10.25 14.13 6.33
N GLU A 95 9.16 13.77 5.64
CA GLU A 95 8.02 14.66 5.44
C GLU A 95 7.29 14.98 6.76
N GLU A 96 7.15 13.99 7.63
CA GLU A 96 6.61 14.17 8.98
C GLU A 96 7.53 15.06 9.83
N TYR A 97 8.84 14.80 9.81
CA TYR A 97 9.84 15.65 10.48
C TYR A 97 9.71 17.11 10.03
N GLU A 98 9.61 17.34 8.71
CA GLU A 98 9.43 18.66 8.12
C GLU A 98 8.11 19.31 8.53
N CYS A 99 7.02 18.54 8.61
CA CYS A 99 5.74 19.00 9.12
C CYS A 99 5.83 19.51 10.57
N PHE A 100 6.44 18.73 11.47
CA PHE A 100 6.61 19.12 12.88
C PHE A 100 7.58 20.30 13.05
N ARG A 101 8.67 20.34 12.27
CA ARG A 101 9.62 21.45 12.25
C ARG A 101 8.95 22.74 11.79
N HIS A 102 8.18 22.69 10.71
CA HIS A 102 7.40 23.83 10.23
C HIS A 102 6.46 24.38 11.30
N LEU A 103 5.73 23.49 12.02
CA LEU A 103 4.90 23.91 13.13
C LEU A 103 5.71 24.58 14.24
N LEU A 104 6.88 24.06 14.61
CA LEU A 104 7.75 24.67 15.63
C LEU A 104 8.26 26.05 15.22
N ASP A 105 8.72 26.22 13.99
CA ASP A 105 9.24 27.49 13.46
C ASP A 105 8.16 28.58 13.46
N HIS A 106 6.90 28.20 13.32
CA HIS A 106 5.75 29.10 13.37
C HIS A 106 5.11 29.20 14.77
N GLY A 107 5.86 28.87 15.84
CA GLY A 107 5.41 29.01 17.22
C GLY A 107 4.31 28.01 17.61
N GLY A 108 4.34 26.82 17.01
CA GLY A 108 3.43 25.71 17.25
C GLY A 108 2.11 25.80 16.49
N GLN A 109 1.97 26.64 15.47
CA GLN A 109 0.77 26.71 14.65
C GLN A 109 1.04 27.23 13.22
N THR A 110 0.20 26.86 12.26
CA THR A 110 0.27 27.38 10.90
C THR A 110 -1.11 27.41 10.22
N ALA A 111 -1.26 28.31 9.26
CA ALA A 111 -2.39 28.34 8.32
C ALA A 111 -1.98 27.90 6.91
N GLU A 112 -0.72 27.50 6.72
CA GLU A 112 -0.12 27.25 5.41
C GLU A 112 -0.30 25.81 4.94
N PHE A 113 -0.63 24.90 5.86
CA PHE A 113 -1.01 23.54 5.51
C PHE A 113 -2.32 23.54 4.74
N ARG A 114 -2.34 22.76 3.66
CA ARG A 114 -3.53 22.61 2.83
C ARG A 114 -4.61 21.89 3.64
N ASP A 115 -5.85 22.33 3.48
CA ASP A 115 -6.98 21.73 4.19
C ASP A 115 -7.49 20.45 3.53
N ASP A 116 -6.99 20.10 2.34
CA ASP A 116 -7.22 18.83 1.64
C ASP A 116 -6.16 17.76 1.93
N ASP A 117 -5.14 18.05 2.75
CA ASP A 117 -4.16 17.04 3.19
C ASP A 117 -4.79 16.16 4.29
N GLU A 118 -5.05 14.90 3.95
CA GLU A 118 -5.67 13.92 4.84
C GLU A 118 -4.68 13.31 5.85
N ARG A 119 -3.36 13.40 5.59
CA ARG A 119 -2.33 12.84 6.49
C ARG A 119 -2.30 13.55 7.83
N LEU A 120 -2.72 14.82 7.86
CA LEU A 120 -2.86 15.58 9.10
C LEU A 120 -3.98 15.05 10.02
N ASP A 121 -4.97 14.31 9.47
CA ASP A 121 -5.95 13.62 10.31
C ASP A 121 -5.35 12.45 11.07
N TYR A 122 -4.37 11.75 10.50
CA TYR A 122 -3.63 10.71 11.20
C TYR A 122 -2.92 11.29 12.43
N LEU A 123 -2.16 12.38 12.27
CA LEU A 123 -1.51 13.06 13.41
C LEU A 123 -2.52 13.57 14.45
N ARG A 124 -3.70 14.02 14.00
CA ARG A 124 -4.79 14.41 14.88
C ARG A 124 -5.40 13.23 15.64
N ALA A 125 -5.53 12.09 14.97
CA ALA A 125 -6.02 10.83 15.54
C ALA A 125 -5.02 10.19 16.51
N LEU A 126 -3.76 10.63 16.50
CA LEU A 126 -2.75 10.32 17.53
C LEU A 126 -2.73 11.33 18.69
N GLY A 127 -3.48 12.45 18.58
CA GLY A 127 -3.45 13.53 19.56
C GLY A 127 -2.13 14.31 19.59
N LEU A 128 -1.37 14.32 18.48
CA LEU A 128 -0.10 15.04 18.35
C LEU A 128 -0.27 16.44 17.80
N VAL A 129 -1.27 16.65 16.94
CA VAL A 129 -1.66 17.95 16.40
C VAL A 129 -3.18 18.06 16.43
N SER A 130 -3.70 19.27 16.22
CA SER A 130 -5.13 19.48 15.99
C SER A 130 -5.34 20.72 15.15
N CYS A 131 -6.60 21.04 14.87
CA CYS A 131 -6.96 22.21 14.09
C CYS A 131 -8.21 22.90 14.64
N GLY A 132 -8.38 24.16 14.24
CA GLY A 132 -9.57 24.92 14.54
C GLY A 132 -9.70 26.14 13.65
N ASN A 133 -10.90 26.70 13.60
CA ASN A 133 -11.17 27.91 12.85
C ASN A 133 -10.79 29.14 13.68
N GLN A 134 -9.96 30.01 13.10
CA GLN A 134 -9.66 31.34 13.62
C GLN A 134 -9.84 32.36 12.49
N ASP A 135 -10.79 33.28 12.67
CA ASP A 135 -11.09 34.36 11.72
C ASP A 135 -11.36 33.88 10.27
N GLY A 136 -12.03 32.74 10.13
CA GLY A 136 -12.39 32.16 8.84
C GLY A 136 -11.27 31.34 8.18
N LYS A 137 -10.12 31.17 8.85
CA LYS A 137 -9.01 30.34 8.39
C LYS A 137 -8.88 29.09 9.24
N LEU A 138 -8.56 27.97 8.61
CA LEU A 138 -8.18 26.75 9.32
C LEU A 138 -6.75 26.90 9.82
N ILE A 139 -6.57 26.82 11.14
CA ILE A 139 -5.27 26.85 11.79
C ILE A 139 -4.96 25.46 12.32
N TRP A 140 -3.88 24.85 11.85
CA TRP A 140 -3.29 23.66 12.44
C TRP A 140 -2.35 24.07 13.57
N TYR A 141 -2.33 23.31 14.66
CA TYR A 141 -1.47 23.59 15.80
C TYR A 141 -0.98 22.32 16.48
N MET A 142 0.24 22.41 16.99
CA MET A 142 0.86 21.41 17.85
C MET A 142 0.77 21.90 19.31
N PRO A 143 0.24 21.09 20.24
CA PRO A 143 0.14 21.48 21.64
C PRO A 143 1.53 21.62 22.27
N LYS A 144 1.65 22.48 23.28
CA LYS A 144 2.93 22.91 23.89
C LYS A 144 3.79 21.74 24.36
N GLU A 145 3.17 20.74 24.98
CA GLU A 145 3.87 19.57 25.50
C GLU A 145 4.50 18.74 24.36
N ILE A 146 3.81 18.62 23.22
CA ILE A 146 4.34 17.92 22.04
C ILE A 146 5.44 18.76 21.36
N CYS A 147 5.28 20.08 21.29
CA CYS A 147 6.36 20.99 20.87
C CYS A 147 7.62 20.82 21.74
N GLU A 148 7.44 20.65 23.05
CA GLU A 148 8.54 20.44 24.00
C GLU A 148 9.22 19.08 23.79
N GLU A 149 8.46 18.00 23.56
CA GLU A 149 9.04 16.69 23.24
C GLU A 149 9.81 16.70 21.93
N PHE A 150 9.24 17.25 20.85
CA PHE A 150 9.92 17.31 19.55
C PHE A 150 11.20 18.16 19.63
N ARG A 151 11.17 19.32 20.29
CA ARG A 151 12.34 20.20 20.44
C ARG A 151 13.52 19.54 21.17
N LYS A 152 13.28 18.51 22.01
CA LYS A 152 14.36 17.73 22.64
C LYS A 152 15.13 16.87 21.63
N LEU A 153 14.47 16.46 20.54
CA LEU A 153 15.01 15.58 19.51
C LEU A 153 15.54 16.39 18.31
N ASP A 154 14.91 17.52 18.01
CA ASP A 154 15.20 18.35 16.83
C ASP A 154 16.67 18.76 16.73
N SER A 155 17.39 18.01 15.91
CA SER A 155 18.84 18.08 15.74
C SER A 155 19.21 17.54 14.36
N GLY A 156 20.41 17.85 13.88
CA GLY A 156 20.90 17.31 12.61
C GLY A 156 20.91 15.77 12.59
N THR A 157 21.23 15.13 13.72
CA THR A 157 21.18 13.67 13.85
C THR A 157 19.76 13.13 13.72
N PHE A 158 18.77 13.78 14.33
CA PHE A 158 17.38 13.35 14.21
C PHE A 158 16.83 13.53 12.78
N ARG A 159 17.22 14.61 12.10
CA ARG A 159 16.93 14.77 10.68
C ARG A 159 17.51 13.64 9.84
N SER A 160 18.78 13.29 10.02
CA SER A 160 19.40 12.18 9.30
C SER A 160 18.74 10.83 9.60
N LEU A 161 18.23 10.64 10.82
CA LEU A 161 17.43 9.47 11.16
C LEU A 161 16.09 9.45 10.39
N ALA A 162 15.40 10.59 10.27
CA ALA A 162 14.17 10.69 9.50
C ALA A 162 14.38 10.44 7.99
N GLU A 163 15.51 10.90 7.44
CA GLU A 163 15.94 10.59 6.07
C GLU A 163 16.18 9.08 5.90
N LEU A 164 16.87 8.44 6.85
CA LEU A 164 17.10 6.99 6.85
C LEU A 164 15.79 6.19 7.01
N ASN A 165 14.86 6.64 7.85
CA ASN A 165 13.53 6.03 7.99
C ASN A 165 12.76 6.09 6.66
N THR A 166 12.89 7.20 5.93
CA THR A 166 12.26 7.39 4.60
C THR A 166 12.83 6.40 3.59
N GLU A 167 14.15 6.28 3.52
CA GLU A 167 14.83 5.29 2.69
C GLU A 167 14.41 3.86 3.04
N THR A 168 14.35 3.55 4.33
CA THR A 168 13.94 2.23 4.85
C THR A 168 12.51 1.87 4.45
N ALA A 169 11.56 2.78 4.66
CA ALA A 169 10.16 2.60 4.27
C ALA A 169 10.02 2.43 2.76
N ARG A 170 10.76 3.21 1.97
CA ARG A 170 10.76 3.13 0.51
C ARG A 170 11.34 1.81 -0.01
N LEU A 171 12.45 1.35 0.55
CA LEU A 171 13.03 0.05 0.22
C LEU A 171 12.08 -1.10 0.58
N ALA A 172 11.38 -1.00 1.72
CA ALA A 172 10.36 -1.97 2.09
C ALA A 172 9.19 -1.97 1.10
N ALA A 173 8.65 -0.79 0.74
CA ALA A 173 7.61 -0.64 -0.27
C ALA A 173 8.02 -1.26 -1.62
N GLY A 174 9.26 -1.03 -2.06
CA GLY A 174 9.79 -1.60 -3.29
C GLY A 174 9.97 -3.11 -3.25
N CYS A 175 10.43 -3.65 -2.11
CA CYS A 175 10.46 -5.11 -1.92
C CYS A 175 9.03 -5.67 -2.05
N LEU A 176 8.06 -5.05 -1.40
CA LEU A 176 6.67 -5.47 -1.45
C LEU A 176 6.05 -5.30 -2.85
N PHE A 177 6.42 -4.28 -3.63
CA PHE A 177 5.99 -4.15 -5.02
C PHE A 177 6.35 -5.41 -5.84
N PHE A 178 7.58 -5.91 -5.69
CA PHE A 178 8.04 -7.10 -6.42
C PHE A 178 7.66 -8.43 -5.78
N TYR A 179 7.43 -8.45 -4.46
CA TYR A 179 7.24 -9.68 -3.70
C TYR A 179 5.87 -9.79 -3.03
N GLY A 180 4.97 -8.83 -3.15
CA GLY A 180 3.59 -8.87 -2.67
C GLY A 180 3.44 -8.82 -1.16
N TYR A 181 4.01 -9.79 -0.45
CA TYR A 181 3.97 -9.94 1.01
C TYR A 181 5.29 -10.54 1.51
N MET A 182 5.70 -10.08 2.70
CA MET A 182 6.78 -10.65 3.50
C MET A 182 6.46 -10.52 4.99
N ASP A 183 6.80 -11.54 5.77
CA ASP A 183 6.86 -11.40 7.24
C ASP A 183 7.93 -10.38 7.65
N TYR A 184 7.83 -9.87 8.88
CA TYR A 184 8.72 -8.80 9.34
C TYR A 184 10.19 -9.20 9.40
N ASP A 185 10.51 -10.44 9.77
CA ASP A 185 11.90 -10.91 9.85
C ASP A 185 12.53 -10.94 8.46
N THR A 186 11.85 -11.56 7.49
CA THR A 186 12.31 -11.65 6.10
C THR A 186 12.43 -10.27 5.47
N LEU A 187 11.44 -9.40 5.67
CA LEU A 187 11.46 -8.06 5.10
C LEU A 187 12.57 -7.20 5.74
N TYR A 188 12.78 -7.31 7.04
CA TYR A 188 13.87 -6.64 7.74
C TYR A 188 15.22 -7.07 7.18
N GLU A 189 15.50 -8.37 7.11
CA GLU A 189 16.76 -8.89 6.55
C GLU A 189 16.98 -8.41 5.11
N LYS A 190 15.92 -8.42 4.29
CA LYS A 190 15.97 -7.97 2.91
C LYS A 190 16.29 -6.48 2.80
N VAL A 191 15.59 -5.61 3.54
CA VAL A 191 15.82 -4.16 3.51
C VAL A 191 17.22 -3.84 4.06
N MET A 192 17.62 -4.46 5.17
CA MET A 192 18.96 -4.27 5.73
C MET A 192 20.05 -4.66 4.74
N SER A 193 19.84 -5.67 3.90
CA SER A 193 20.82 -6.07 2.88
C SER A 193 21.11 -5.01 1.81
N TYR A 194 20.23 -4.01 1.66
CA TYR A 194 20.40 -2.89 0.74
C TYR A 194 21.13 -1.70 1.35
N LEU A 195 21.19 -1.61 2.68
CA LEU A 195 21.79 -0.50 3.41
C LEU A 195 23.28 -0.76 3.67
N ASP A 196 24.06 0.30 3.87
CA ASP A 196 25.46 0.16 4.31
C ASP A 196 25.57 -0.23 5.79
N ASP A 197 26.76 -0.59 6.25
CA ASP A 197 26.98 -1.08 7.61
C ASP A 197 26.62 -0.02 8.67
N ALA A 198 26.89 1.26 8.42
CA ALA A 198 26.63 2.35 9.36
C ALA A 198 25.15 2.69 9.46
N GLN A 199 24.40 2.55 8.35
CA GLN A 199 22.94 2.66 8.33
C GLN A 199 22.28 1.49 9.07
N ARG A 200 22.72 0.25 8.80
CA ARG A 200 22.16 -0.96 9.46
C ARG A 200 22.32 -0.93 10.97
N GLU A 201 23.44 -0.45 11.49
CA GLU A 201 23.67 -0.35 12.95
C GLU A 201 22.70 0.63 13.65
N GLN A 202 22.06 1.54 12.91
CA GLN A 202 21.11 2.52 13.46
C GLN A 202 19.68 2.01 13.54
N ILE A 203 19.34 0.92 12.83
CA ILE A 203 17.97 0.42 12.73
C ILE A 203 17.90 -0.94 13.41
N SER A 204 17.34 -0.99 14.61
CA SER A 204 16.98 -2.29 15.19
C SER A 204 15.73 -2.86 14.51
N PHE A 205 15.48 -4.15 14.70
CA PHE A 205 14.24 -4.78 14.25
C PHE A 205 12.98 -4.06 14.75
N MET A 206 12.98 -3.58 16.00
CA MET A 206 11.83 -2.86 16.55
C MET A 206 11.67 -1.47 15.94
N ASP A 207 12.77 -0.79 15.63
CA ASP A 207 12.73 0.49 14.91
C ASP A 207 12.17 0.30 13.51
N PHE A 208 12.62 -0.75 12.81
CA PHE A 208 12.10 -1.13 11.50
C PHE A 208 10.58 -1.35 11.51
N VAL A 209 10.06 -2.14 12.45
CA VAL A 209 8.61 -2.35 12.58
C VAL A 209 7.89 -1.03 12.86
N GLY A 210 8.45 -0.17 13.72
CA GLY A 210 7.91 1.17 14.00
C GLY A 210 7.84 2.04 12.74
N ILE A 211 8.91 2.06 11.94
CA ILE A 211 8.98 2.77 10.67
C ILE A 211 7.90 2.27 9.71
N LEU A 212 7.72 0.96 9.57
CA LEU A 212 6.71 0.40 8.67
C LEU A 212 5.28 0.68 9.11
N LEU A 213 4.99 0.56 10.41
CA LEU A 213 3.67 0.91 10.95
C LEU A 213 3.36 2.38 10.66
N ASN A 214 4.34 3.26 10.89
CA ASN A 214 4.13 4.68 10.62
C ASN A 214 3.99 4.99 9.13
N ALA A 215 4.87 4.42 8.29
CA ALA A 215 4.79 4.55 6.84
C ALA A 215 3.43 4.07 6.29
N SER A 216 2.90 2.97 6.81
CA SER A 216 1.58 2.43 6.40
C SER A 216 0.40 3.35 6.71
N CYS A 217 0.56 4.27 7.68
CA CYS A 217 -0.44 5.27 8.03
C CYS A 217 -0.23 6.61 7.28
N TRP A 218 0.99 6.86 6.80
CA TRP A 218 1.36 8.11 6.11
C TRP A 218 1.32 8.00 4.58
N GLN A 219 1.56 6.81 4.05
CA GLN A 219 1.74 6.50 2.63
C GLN A 219 0.77 5.40 2.19
N THR A 220 0.50 5.32 0.88
CA THR A 220 -0.44 4.36 0.30
C THR A 220 0.24 3.15 -0.36
N THR A 221 1.57 3.06 -0.33
CA THR A 221 2.34 2.05 -1.07
C THR A 221 2.38 0.68 -0.37
N LEU A 222 2.20 0.64 0.95
CA LEU A 222 2.25 -0.59 1.73
C LEU A 222 1.20 -0.60 2.85
N THR A 223 0.83 -1.81 3.26
CA THR A 223 -0.06 -2.05 4.39
C THR A 223 0.65 -2.95 5.39
N ALA A 224 0.78 -2.47 6.63
CA ALA A 224 1.28 -3.29 7.74
C ALA A 224 0.19 -4.24 8.24
N THR A 225 0.57 -5.48 8.55
CA THR A 225 -0.29 -6.51 9.14
C THR A 225 0.27 -6.96 10.50
N PRO A 226 -0.47 -7.78 11.29
CA PRO A 226 0.06 -8.29 12.54
C PRO A 226 1.32 -9.16 12.41
N TYR A 227 1.60 -9.73 11.24
CA TYR A 227 2.67 -10.71 11.03
C TYR A 227 3.70 -10.31 9.96
N GLY A 228 3.43 -9.24 9.21
CA GLY A 228 4.32 -8.77 8.15
C GLY A 228 3.80 -7.50 7.50
N ALA A 229 4.19 -7.26 6.26
CA ALA A 229 3.66 -6.19 5.45
C ALA A 229 3.35 -6.69 4.04
N MET A 230 2.40 -6.03 3.39
CA MET A 230 2.03 -6.31 2.00
C MET A 230 1.99 -5.04 1.16
N TYR A 231 2.18 -5.21 -0.14
CA TYR A 231 1.90 -4.15 -1.09
C TYR A 231 0.40 -3.90 -1.14
N TYR A 232 -0.01 -2.64 -1.28
CA TYR A 232 -1.41 -2.24 -1.07
C TYR A 232 -2.41 -2.87 -2.05
N THR A 233 -1.95 -3.35 -3.22
CA THR A 233 -2.79 -4.01 -4.24
C THR A 233 -2.87 -5.53 -4.08
N LEU A 234 -2.23 -6.12 -3.06
CA LEU A 234 -2.37 -7.53 -2.76
C LEU A 234 -3.76 -7.82 -2.16
N ILE A 235 -4.51 -8.72 -2.80
CA ILE A 235 -5.89 -9.02 -2.43
C ILE A 235 -5.96 -10.13 -1.36
N ASP A 236 -5.21 -11.22 -1.55
CA ASP A 236 -5.27 -12.40 -0.69
C ASP A 236 -3.85 -12.90 -0.34
N PRO A 237 -3.27 -12.40 0.78
CA PRO A 237 -1.95 -12.82 1.23
C PRO A 237 -1.89 -14.32 1.58
N ASP A 238 -2.96 -14.88 2.16
CA ASP A 238 -3.02 -16.30 2.53
C ASP A 238 -2.97 -17.21 1.29
N GLN A 239 -3.61 -16.80 0.19
CA GLN A 239 -3.56 -17.52 -1.08
C GLN A 239 -2.19 -17.41 -1.74
N LEU A 240 -1.57 -16.22 -1.72
CA LEU A 240 -0.22 -16.01 -2.23
C LEU A 240 0.79 -16.92 -1.50
N GLU A 241 0.74 -16.99 -0.17
CA GLU A 241 1.62 -17.86 0.61
C GLU A 241 1.43 -19.34 0.26
N LYS A 242 0.19 -19.80 0.06
CA LYS A 242 -0.09 -21.18 -0.39
C LYS A 242 0.51 -21.49 -1.76
N GLU A 243 0.44 -20.55 -2.71
CA GLU A 243 1.03 -20.73 -4.05
C GLU A 243 2.57 -20.73 -4.01
N ARG A 244 3.17 -19.94 -3.12
CA ARG A 244 4.61 -19.92 -2.88
C ARG A 244 5.13 -21.17 -2.21
N ALA A 245 4.36 -21.74 -1.27
CA ALA A 245 4.70 -23.00 -0.62
C ALA A 245 4.74 -24.20 -1.58
N ARG A 246 4.11 -24.09 -2.77
CA ARG A 246 4.27 -25.10 -3.84
C ARG A 246 5.62 -25.00 -4.55
N ARG A 247 6.38 -23.93 -4.31
CA ARG A 247 7.64 -23.55 -4.95
C ARG A 247 8.71 -23.27 -3.88
N ASP A 248 8.84 -24.17 -2.91
CA ASP A 248 9.79 -24.03 -1.79
C ASP A 248 11.24 -23.92 -2.26
N ASN A 249 11.59 -24.53 -3.40
CA ASN A 249 12.95 -24.51 -3.95
C ASN A 249 13.28 -23.26 -4.79
N LEU A 250 12.37 -22.29 -4.91
CA LEU A 250 12.61 -21.05 -5.64
C LEU A 250 12.99 -19.94 -4.66
N ASP A 251 14.15 -19.33 -4.82
CA ASP A 251 14.52 -18.14 -4.04
C ASP A 251 13.86 -16.88 -4.61
N PHE A 252 13.74 -15.83 -3.78
CA PHE A 252 13.31 -14.52 -4.26
C PHE A 252 14.23 -14.00 -5.35
N ALA A 253 13.64 -13.40 -6.40
CA ALA A 253 14.41 -12.81 -7.48
C ALA A 253 15.43 -11.81 -6.92
N PRO A 254 16.70 -11.87 -7.34
CA PRO A 254 17.68 -10.87 -6.92
C PRO A 254 17.33 -9.54 -7.60
N LEU A 255 17.22 -8.48 -6.79
CA LEU A 255 16.95 -7.13 -7.26
C LEU A 255 18.01 -6.19 -6.70
N THR A 256 18.42 -5.22 -7.49
CA THR A 256 19.38 -4.19 -7.08
C THR A 256 18.72 -3.16 -6.15
N TYR A 257 19.56 -2.40 -5.42
CA TYR A 257 19.09 -1.26 -4.63
C TYR A 257 18.23 -0.31 -5.48
N GLY A 258 18.72 0.07 -6.67
CA GLY A 258 18.02 1.03 -7.53
C GLY A 258 16.65 0.54 -7.97
N GLU A 259 16.54 -0.72 -8.41
CA GLU A 259 15.25 -1.31 -8.78
C GLU A 259 14.24 -1.27 -7.62
N VAL A 260 14.68 -1.64 -6.41
CA VAL A 260 13.83 -1.65 -5.22
C VAL A 260 13.48 -0.23 -4.78
N TYR A 261 14.47 0.67 -4.72
CA TYR A 261 14.25 2.04 -4.29
C TYR A 261 13.29 2.79 -5.23
N ASP A 262 13.46 2.63 -6.55
CA ASP A 262 12.54 3.24 -7.53
C ASP A 262 11.13 2.67 -7.39
N ALA A 263 11.00 1.35 -7.20
CA ALA A 263 9.71 0.68 -7.03
C ALA A 263 8.95 1.03 -5.74
N GLY A 264 9.64 1.62 -4.76
CA GLY A 264 9.02 2.10 -3.54
C GLY A 264 8.33 3.47 -3.65
N GLU A 265 8.47 4.15 -4.77
CA GLU A 265 7.79 5.43 -5.03
C GLU A 265 6.28 5.22 -5.24
N ALA A 266 5.48 6.17 -4.77
CA ALA A 266 4.05 6.19 -5.11
C ALA A 266 3.87 6.30 -6.63
N ASP A 267 2.87 5.61 -7.17
CA ASP A 267 2.58 5.58 -8.61
C ASP A 267 3.76 5.11 -9.50
N TYR A 268 4.71 4.36 -8.93
CA TYR A 268 5.80 3.77 -9.70
C TYR A 268 5.26 2.87 -10.83
N ILE A 269 5.80 3.09 -12.04
CA ILE A 269 5.51 2.30 -13.22
C ILE A 269 6.79 1.68 -13.74
N ARG A 270 6.81 0.34 -13.84
CA ARG A 270 7.88 -0.39 -14.50
C ARG A 270 7.68 -0.36 -16.02
N ASP A 271 8.28 0.64 -16.67
CA ASP A 271 8.05 1.01 -18.07
C ASP A 271 8.77 0.10 -19.12
N THR A 272 8.60 -1.21 -18.97
CA THR A 272 9.17 -2.21 -19.88
C THR A 272 8.73 -1.97 -21.34
N PRO A 273 9.46 -2.50 -22.35
CA PRO A 273 8.99 -2.44 -23.73
C PRO A 273 7.58 -3.00 -23.89
N ALA A 274 7.24 -4.12 -23.22
CA ALA A 274 5.91 -4.71 -23.27
C ALA A 274 4.83 -3.81 -22.65
N TYR A 275 5.12 -3.14 -21.52
CA TYR A 275 4.25 -2.11 -20.94
C TYR A 275 3.97 -1.00 -21.97
N LYS A 276 5.03 -0.47 -22.59
CA LYS A 276 4.93 0.65 -23.54
C LYS A 276 4.13 0.29 -24.78
N GLU A 277 4.28 -0.93 -25.30
CA GLU A 277 3.49 -1.41 -26.44
C GLU A 277 2.00 -1.58 -26.08
N LEU A 278 1.69 -2.11 -24.89
CA LEU A 278 0.31 -2.26 -24.44
C LEU A 278 -0.36 -0.90 -24.19
N ALA A 279 0.34 0.04 -23.55
CA ALA A 279 -0.14 1.41 -23.38
C ALA A 279 -0.38 2.10 -24.74
N ARG A 280 0.56 1.98 -25.69
CA ARG A 280 0.44 2.54 -27.04
C ARG A 280 -0.76 1.96 -27.78
N PHE A 281 -1.03 0.66 -27.65
CA PHE A 281 -2.21 0.03 -28.22
C PHE A 281 -3.51 0.70 -27.74
N PHE A 282 -3.65 0.98 -26.45
CA PHE A 282 -4.83 1.70 -25.94
C PHE A 282 -4.93 3.13 -26.49
N MET A 283 -3.81 3.83 -26.59
CA MET A 283 -3.78 5.19 -27.16
C MET A 283 -4.16 5.21 -28.64
N GLU A 284 -3.61 4.30 -29.46
CA GLU A 284 -3.79 4.30 -30.91
C GLU A 284 -5.12 3.69 -31.34
N GLU A 285 -5.51 2.54 -30.78
CA GLU A 285 -6.70 1.81 -31.23
C GLU A 285 -7.99 2.31 -30.57
N TYR A 286 -7.88 2.94 -29.39
CA TYR A 286 -9.02 3.38 -28.59
C TYR A 286 -9.01 4.86 -28.20
N SER A 287 -8.00 5.62 -28.64
CA SER A 287 -7.89 7.06 -28.38
C SER A 287 -7.90 7.38 -26.88
N CYS A 288 -7.27 6.52 -26.09
CA CYS A 288 -6.96 6.84 -24.69
C CYS A 288 -5.90 7.93 -24.62
N ASP A 289 -6.01 8.81 -23.63
CA ASP A 289 -4.89 9.66 -23.25
C ASP A 289 -3.84 8.84 -22.46
N VAL A 290 -2.72 9.48 -22.13
CA VAL A 290 -1.58 8.82 -21.46
C VAL A 290 -1.98 8.28 -20.08
N LEU A 291 -2.79 9.01 -19.32
CA LEU A 291 -3.20 8.61 -17.98
C LEU A 291 -4.21 7.47 -18.04
N GLU A 292 -5.19 7.54 -18.94
CA GLU A 292 -6.15 6.46 -19.14
C GLU A 292 -5.48 5.17 -19.61
N ALA A 293 -4.48 5.27 -20.51
CA ALA A 293 -3.70 4.11 -20.94
C ALA A 293 -2.86 3.54 -19.80
N ALA A 294 -2.22 4.39 -18.99
CA ALA A 294 -1.45 3.96 -17.82
C ALA A 294 -2.34 3.25 -16.79
N ASP A 295 -3.53 3.80 -16.50
CA ASP A 295 -4.52 3.19 -15.60
C ASP A 295 -4.92 1.79 -16.08
N LEU A 296 -5.26 1.63 -17.38
CA LEU A 296 -5.66 0.34 -17.93
C LEU A 296 -4.54 -0.70 -17.83
N VAL A 297 -3.29 -0.32 -18.10
CA VAL A 297 -2.15 -1.23 -17.94
C VAL A 297 -1.88 -1.52 -16.46
N GLY A 298 -2.09 -0.55 -15.57
CA GLY A 298 -2.02 -0.73 -14.12
C GLY A 298 -3.03 -1.75 -13.60
N GLU A 299 -4.29 -1.67 -14.02
CA GLU A 299 -5.33 -2.66 -13.68
C GLU A 299 -4.95 -4.07 -14.17
N VAL A 300 -4.43 -4.18 -15.40
CA VAL A 300 -3.91 -5.45 -15.93
C VAL A 300 -2.74 -5.95 -15.07
N LEU A 301 -1.81 -5.08 -14.69
CA LEU A 301 -0.68 -5.45 -13.81
C LEU A 301 -1.19 -6.01 -12.48
N ILE A 302 -2.16 -5.34 -11.84
CA ILE A 302 -2.76 -5.79 -10.57
C ILE A 302 -3.39 -7.17 -10.72
N LEU A 303 -4.15 -7.41 -11.79
CA LEU A 303 -4.73 -8.73 -12.07
C LEU A 303 -3.64 -9.80 -12.18
N LEU A 304 -2.61 -9.56 -12.98
CA LEU A 304 -1.53 -10.51 -13.20
C LEU A 304 -0.73 -10.78 -11.91
N GLN A 305 -0.40 -9.74 -11.12
CA GLN A 305 0.33 -9.90 -9.86
C GLN A 305 -0.47 -10.68 -8.80
N ASN A 306 -1.80 -10.59 -8.83
CA ASN A 306 -2.72 -11.38 -8.02
C ASN A 306 -3.07 -12.75 -8.65
N ASP A 307 -2.19 -13.30 -9.50
CA ASP A 307 -2.31 -14.63 -10.12
C ASP A 307 -3.55 -14.87 -11.01
N ASN A 308 -4.22 -13.79 -11.46
CA ASN A 308 -5.24 -13.93 -12.50
C ASN A 308 -4.57 -14.27 -13.83
N ASP A 309 -5.22 -15.11 -14.63
CA ASP A 309 -4.67 -15.53 -15.91
C ASP A 309 -4.89 -14.49 -17.04
N ILE A 310 -4.22 -14.70 -18.17
CA ILE A 310 -4.33 -13.81 -19.33
C ILE A 310 -5.77 -13.73 -19.87
N GLN A 311 -6.57 -14.79 -19.70
CA GLN A 311 -7.97 -14.78 -20.12
C GLN A 311 -8.79 -13.88 -19.22
N GLU A 312 -8.59 -13.91 -17.91
CA GLU A 312 -9.26 -13.01 -16.96
C GLU A 312 -8.91 -11.54 -17.23
N ALA A 313 -7.64 -11.24 -17.53
CA ALA A 313 -7.22 -9.90 -17.96
C ALA A 313 -7.87 -9.48 -19.30
N ALA A 314 -8.00 -10.42 -20.25
CA ALA A 314 -8.67 -10.17 -21.53
C ALA A 314 -10.18 -9.95 -21.35
N ASP A 315 -10.84 -10.74 -20.51
CA ASP A 315 -12.26 -10.64 -20.18
C ASP A 315 -12.55 -9.29 -19.52
N PHE A 316 -11.70 -8.84 -18.60
CA PHE A 316 -11.75 -7.49 -18.02
C PHE A 316 -11.73 -6.39 -19.10
N LEU A 317 -10.76 -6.45 -20.03
CA LEU A 317 -10.68 -5.47 -21.12
C LEU A 317 -11.89 -5.56 -22.07
N GLU A 318 -12.43 -6.75 -22.33
CA GLU A 318 -13.64 -6.92 -23.15
C GLU A 318 -14.88 -6.35 -22.47
N GLU A 319 -15.00 -6.53 -21.15
CA GLU A 319 -16.06 -5.96 -20.33
C GLU A 319 -16.09 -4.44 -20.44
N LEU A 320 -14.92 -3.80 -20.41
CA LEU A 320 -14.72 -2.35 -20.60
C LEU A 320 -14.83 -1.89 -22.07
N GLY A 321 -14.86 -2.82 -23.03
CA GLY A 321 -15.00 -2.53 -24.45
C GLY A 321 -13.68 -2.27 -25.19
N PHE A 322 -12.54 -2.64 -24.61
CA PHE A 322 -11.19 -2.53 -25.19
C PHE A 322 -10.72 -3.77 -25.97
N MET A 323 -11.63 -4.69 -26.32
CA MET A 323 -11.34 -5.85 -27.20
C MET A 323 -12.29 -6.00 -28.38
N LYS A 324 -12.93 -4.92 -28.85
CA LYS A 324 -13.96 -5.02 -29.89
C LYS A 324 -13.38 -5.31 -31.27
N GLY A 325 -13.82 -6.43 -31.85
CA GLY A 325 -13.49 -6.85 -33.20
C GLY A 325 -12.28 -7.78 -33.23
N LYS A 326 -12.33 -8.80 -34.09
CA LYS A 326 -11.39 -9.91 -34.13
C LYS A 326 -9.92 -9.46 -34.16
N ARG A 327 -9.57 -8.51 -35.04
CA ARG A 327 -8.20 -7.99 -35.17
C ARG A 327 -7.68 -7.35 -33.88
N ARG A 328 -8.52 -6.57 -33.19
CA ARG A 328 -8.13 -5.89 -31.94
C ARG A 328 -8.04 -6.86 -30.78
N CYS A 329 -8.95 -7.84 -30.72
CA CYS A 329 -8.88 -8.94 -29.76
C CYS A 329 -7.57 -9.72 -29.92
N GLU A 330 -7.22 -10.17 -31.13
CA GLU A 330 -5.97 -10.89 -31.41
C GLU A 330 -4.72 -10.07 -31.06
N ALA A 331 -4.72 -8.77 -31.39
CA ALA A 331 -3.63 -7.87 -31.02
C ALA A 331 -3.51 -7.67 -29.50
N ALA A 332 -4.62 -7.41 -28.81
CA ALA A 332 -4.66 -7.23 -27.35
C ALA A 332 -4.14 -8.48 -26.63
N VAL A 333 -4.63 -9.68 -26.99
CA VAL A 333 -4.15 -10.93 -26.39
C VAL A 333 -2.66 -11.14 -26.61
N SER A 334 -2.14 -10.82 -27.79
CA SER A 334 -0.70 -10.93 -28.08
C SER A 334 0.13 -9.99 -27.19
N LEU A 335 -0.34 -8.76 -26.98
CA LEU A 335 0.31 -7.78 -26.10
C LEU A 335 0.21 -8.17 -24.62
N LEU A 336 -0.92 -8.72 -24.18
CA LEU A 336 -1.10 -9.23 -22.82
C LEU A 336 -0.12 -10.39 -22.53
N ILE A 337 0.06 -11.32 -23.48
CA ILE A 337 1.05 -12.40 -23.34
C ILE A 337 2.46 -11.84 -23.19
N ALA A 338 2.85 -10.88 -24.05
CA ALA A 338 4.16 -10.24 -23.96
C ALA A 338 4.36 -9.50 -22.62
N PHE A 339 3.33 -8.80 -22.15
CA PHE A 339 3.37 -8.11 -20.87
C PHE A 339 3.50 -9.09 -19.70
N TYR A 340 2.69 -10.14 -19.67
CA TYR A 340 2.76 -11.22 -18.67
C TYR A 340 4.16 -11.84 -18.57
N HIS A 341 4.81 -12.15 -19.70
CA HIS A 341 6.14 -12.76 -19.71
C HIS A 341 7.22 -11.88 -19.06
N THR A 342 7.06 -10.56 -19.11
CA THR A 342 8.02 -9.59 -18.52
C THR A 342 7.61 -9.09 -17.13
N THR A 343 6.42 -9.47 -16.65
CA THR A 343 5.87 -9.04 -15.37
C THR A 343 6.47 -9.88 -14.24
N ARG A 344 6.95 -9.22 -13.18
CA ARG A 344 7.42 -9.90 -11.97
C ARG A 344 6.20 -10.31 -11.15
N LEU A 345 6.00 -11.62 -10.97
CA LEU A 345 4.82 -12.16 -10.31
C LEU A 345 5.12 -12.53 -8.87
N TRP A 346 4.17 -12.26 -7.98
CA TRP A 346 4.35 -12.56 -6.56
C TRP A 346 4.40 -14.06 -6.30
N SER A 347 3.59 -14.88 -6.96
CA SER A 347 3.66 -16.35 -6.86
C SER A 347 4.99 -16.93 -7.33
N LEU A 348 5.69 -16.21 -8.20
CA LEU A 348 7.04 -16.53 -8.67
C LEU A 348 8.13 -15.81 -7.86
N LYS A 349 7.82 -15.35 -6.64
CA LYS A 349 8.78 -14.70 -5.73
C LYS A 349 9.54 -13.54 -6.40
N GLY A 350 8.85 -12.78 -7.25
CA GLY A 350 9.40 -11.62 -7.97
C GLY A 350 10.17 -11.95 -9.25
N HIS A 351 10.22 -13.22 -9.66
CA HIS A 351 10.72 -13.59 -10.99
C HIS A 351 9.66 -13.31 -12.05
N THR A 352 10.12 -13.08 -13.27
CA THR A 352 9.26 -13.06 -14.46
C THR A 352 9.11 -14.48 -15.03
N PRO A 353 8.00 -14.81 -15.70
CA PRO A 353 7.90 -16.07 -16.42
C PRO A 353 9.05 -16.28 -17.41
N GLU A 354 9.45 -15.23 -18.15
CA GLU A 354 10.54 -15.30 -19.13
C GLU A 354 11.88 -15.68 -18.50
N GLU A 355 12.25 -15.10 -17.35
CA GLU A 355 13.47 -15.44 -16.62
C GLU A 355 13.52 -16.93 -16.24
N LEU A 356 12.40 -17.49 -15.77
CA LEU A 356 12.34 -18.91 -15.38
C LEU A 356 12.38 -19.84 -16.59
N PHE A 357 11.70 -19.50 -17.70
CA PHE A 357 11.75 -20.29 -18.93
C PHE A 357 13.15 -20.28 -19.58
N ALA A 358 13.86 -19.14 -19.53
CA ALA A 358 15.20 -19.02 -20.08
C ALA A 358 16.24 -19.81 -19.27
N ALA A 359 16.14 -19.78 -17.94
CA ALA A 359 17.05 -20.52 -17.05
C ALA A 359 17.01 -22.04 -17.30
N ASP A 360 15.81 -22.60 -17.52
CA ASP A 360 15.59 -24.03 -17.82
C ASP A 360 16.21 -24.48 -19.15
N SER A 361 16.38 -23.57 -20.10
CA SER A 361 16.99 -23.85 -21.41
C SER A 361 18.52 -24.04 -21.33
N SER A 362 19.14 -23.65 -20.21
CA SER A 362 20.59 -23.66 -20.00
C SER A 362 21.11 -24.67 -18.96
N GLY A 363 20.25 -25.43 -18.28
CA GLY A 363 20.66 -26.42 -17.28
C GLY A 363 19.64 -27.55 -17.13
N GLY A 364 20.07 -28.80 -17.34
CA GLY A 364 19.21 -29.98 -17.26
C GLY A 364 18.56 -30.16 -15.88
N GLY A 365 17.28 -29.79 -15.75
CA GLY A 365 16.48 -29.99 -14.54
C GLY A 365 14.98 -29.84 -14.79
N ARG A 366 14.28 -30.97 -14.89
CA ARG A 366 12.81 -31.24 -14.89
C ARG A 366 11.84 -30.11 -15.27
N VAL A 367 11.39 -30.21 -16.51
CA VAL A 367 10.14 -29.73 -17.14
C VAL A 367 8.94 -29.62 -16.17
N ILE A 368 8.32 -28.43 -16.09
CA ILE A 368 6.86 -28.31 -15.97
C ILE A 368 6.35 -27.71 -17.30
N PRO A 369 5.72 -28.50 -18.17
CA PRO A 369 5.34 -28.02 -19.48
C PRO A 369 4.02 -27.22 -19.40
N PHE A 370 3.86 -26.26 -20.32
CA PHE A 370 2.86 -25.18 -20.35
C PHE A 370 1.38 -25.66 -20.28
N ASP A 371 1.16 -26.95 -20.50
CA ASP A 371 -0.09 -27.69 -20.39
C ASP A 371 -0.54 -28.00 -18.94
N GLN A 372 0.29 -27.76 -17.91
CA GLN A 372 -0.13 -27.86 -16.50
C GLN A 372 -0.75 -26.56 -15.93
N VAL A 373 -0.66 -25.43 -16.63
CA VAL A 373 -1.22 -24.14 -16.18
C VAL A 373 -2.68 -23.96 -16.61
N ARG A 374 -3.11 -24.61 -17.70
CA ARG A 374 -4.51 -24.59 -18.13
C ARG A 374 -5.20 -25.89 -17.76
N ARG A 375 -5.94 -25.88 -16.62
CA ARG A 375 -7.06 -26.80 -16.32
C ARG A 375 -6.89 -28.19 -16.93
N GLN A 376 -6.15 -29.08 -16.29
CA GLN A 376 -6.19 -30.49 -16.68
C GLN A 376 -7.64 -30.98 -16.50
N LYS A 377 -8.29 -31.36 -17.61
CA LYS A 377 -9.50 -32.18 -17.57
C LYS A 377 -9.11 -33.52 -16.95
N VAL A 378 -9.28 -33.64 -15.63
CA VAL A 378 -9.04 -34.87 -14.88
C VAL A 378 -9.88 -35.99 -15.50
N GLY A 379 -9.24 -37.06 -15.98
CA GLY A 379 -9.95 -38.20 -16.55
C GLY A 379 -10.84 -38.86 -15.51
N ARG A 380 -12.04 -39.31 -15.89
CA ARG A 380 -13.03 -39.92 -14.96
C ARG A 380 -12.43 -41.02 -14.05
N ASN A 381 -11.41 -41.74 -14.52
CA ASN A 381 -10.79 -42.85 -13.79
C ASN A 381 -9.48 -42.50 -13.06
N ASP A 382 -8.97 -41.28 -13.20
CA ASP A 382 -7.71 -40.84 -12.61
C ASP A 382 -7.86 -40.58 -11.10
N PRO A 383 -6.77 -40.61 -10.30
CA PRO A 383 -6.80 -40.20 -8.90
C PRO A 383 -7.35 -38.78 -8.73
N CYS A 384 -8.25 -38.60 -7.76
CA CYS A 384 -8.93 -37.32 -7.55
C CYS A 384 -7.99 -36.26 -6.95
N PRO A 385 -7.91 -35.04 -7.52
CA PRO A 385 -6.95 -34.01 -7.09
C PRO A 385 -7.21 -33.43 -5.70
N CYS A 386 -8.37 -33.72 -5.08
CA CYS A 386 -8.69 -33.27 -3.72
C CYS A 386 -7.96 -34.07 -2.61
N GLY A 387 -7.02 -34.96 -2.95
CA GLY A 387 -6.25 -35.74 -1.98
C GLY A 387 -7.01 -36.89 -1.31
N SER A 388 -8.20 -37.27 -1.79
CA SER A 388 -9.03 -38.30 -1.14
C SER A 388 -8.59 -39.76 -1.38
N GLY A 389 -7.62 -39.99 -2.28
CA GLY A 389 -7.16 -41.32 -2.68
C GLY A 389 -8.16 -42.11 -3.57
N LYS A 390 -9.31 -41.53 -3.93
CA LYS A 390 -10.34 -42.17 -4.78
C LYS A 390 -10.20 -41.75 -6.25
N LYS A 391 -10.76 -42.52 -7.18
CA LYS A 391 -10.89 -42.12 -8.60
C LYS A 391 -11.84 -40.92 -8.74
N TYR A 392 -11.55 -39.98 -9.64
CA TYR A 392 -12.28 -38.71 -9.80
C TYR A 392 -13.80 -38.88 -9.98
N LYS A 393 -14.25 -39.87 -10.77
CA LYS A 393 -15.69 -40.21 -10.95
C LYS A 393 -16.42 -40.60 -9.66
N ASN A 394 -15.69 -41.06 -8.64
CA ASN A 394 -16.24 -41.53 -7.38
C ASN A 394 -16.05 -40.51 -6.24
N CYS A 395 -15.55 -39.31 -6.54
CA CYS A 395 -15.26 -38.26 -5.56
C CYS A 395 -15.83 -36.91 -6.03
N CYS A 396 -15.00 -35.96 -6.47
CA CYS A 396 -15.46 -34.62 -6.81
C CYS A 396 -16.45 -34.57 -7.98
N LEU A 397 -16.30 -35.43 -9.00
CA LEU A 397 -17.25 -35.44 -10.13
C LEU A 397 -18.69 -35.77 -9.71
N ARG A 398 -18.87 -36.61 -8.68
CA ARG A 398 -20.20 -36.95 -8.15
C ARG A 398 -20.83 -35.83 -7.33
N ARG A 399 -20.02 -34.90 -6.81
CA ARG A 399 -20.46 -33.72 -6.07
C ARG A 399 -20.82 -32.56 -7.00
N GLU A 400 -20.27 -32.56 -8.21
CA GLU A 400 -20.59 -31.60 -9.27
C GLU A 400 -21.87 -31.98 -10.06
N GLU A 401 -22.28 -33.25 -10.03
CA GLU A 401 -23.50 -33.77 -10.69
C GLU A 401 -24.74 -33.82 -9.76
N GLN A 402 -24.66 -33.29 -8.53
CA GLN A 402 -25.77 -33.10 -7.58
C GLN A 402 -26.03 -31.62 -7.37
#